data_AF-A0A6P4CRX4-F1
#
_entry.id   AF-A0A6P4CRX4-F1
#
_cell.length_a   1.000
_cell.length_b   1.000
_cell.length_c   1.000
_cell.angle_alpha   90.00
_cell.angle_beta   90.00
_cell.angle_gamma   90.00
#
_symmetry.space_group_name_H-M   'P 1'
#
loop_
_entity.id
_entity.type
_entity.pdbx_description
1 polymer ?
#
loop_
_entity_poly.entity_id
_entity_poly.type
_entity_poly.pdbx_seq_one_letter_code
_entity_poly.pdbx_strand_id
1 'polypeptide(L)'
;MKGKTPVSIITDGDRQMKSAIEQVFPEAHHRLCAWHLLRNVTSNIRKPKFTRMFRDCMLGDYEVRTFQRKWFEMVEKFGVADKRWVHDMYKRRHSWATSHIREKFFARFRTTSRCEGLHAVISRYVKSRYSYTEFLRHFHRCLMFVHAKEVEADFECAKGDPVMTTNLKQLERSAADNYTRAIFYLFVSILDRACAMRVVDSEDNGSYFIHTVSRYGTPGKDWRVVATSDTREVRGTCMRIECFGVPCEHIIVVLVLNNVHEIPRSLILPRWTKDAKLVAVQSMGVIWDSVQLTQHWCLMDWYQKVCKIACHNTQKFQFARDIAVLMLKHFENEDAGDTSFPLEGPPTEVGRPRRGIHPGTIQRVTMLMVERKPSDVVCAGRWDTTGRRVRTATQWNHPA
;
A
#
# COMPACT_ATOMS: atom_id res chain seq x y z
N MET A 1 2.48 -11.84 7.53
CA MET A 1 3.68 -11.07 7.18
C MET A 1 4.97 -11.91 7.26
N LYS A 2 4.97 -13.25 7.08
CA LYS A 2 6.21 -14.10 7.04
C LYS A 2 7.35 -13.69 8.02
N GLY A 3 7.01 -13.27 9.26
CA GLY A 3 7.97 -12.79 10.27
C GLY A 3 8.49 -11.34 10.13
N LYS A 4 8.09 -10.58 9.11
CA LYS A 4 8.51 -9.18 8.86
C LYS A 4 7.54 -8.17 9.49
N THR A 5 8.10 -7.07 9.99
CA THR A 5 7.35 -5.96 10.59
C THR A 5 6.96 -4.92 9.53
N PRO A 6 5.77 -4.30 9.63
CA PRO A 6 5.39 -3.21 8.74
C PRO A 6 6.32 -2.01 8.92
N VAL A 7 6.56 -1.27 7.84
CA VAL A 7 7.38 -0.04 7.90
C VAL A 7 6.59 1.12 8.48
N SER A 8 5.29 1.16 8.18
CA SER A 8 4.40 2.23 8.66
C SER A 8 2.99 1.71 8.91
N ILE A 9 2.28 2.37 9.82
CA ILE A 9 0.91 2.02 10.22
C ILE A 9 0.04 3.26 10.27
N ILE A 10 -1.18 3.20 9.73
CA ILE A 10 -2.19 4.27 9.79
C ILE A 10 -3.40 3.81 10.59
N THR A 11 -3.84 4.60 11.58
CA THR A 11 -5.06 4.33 12.37
C THR A 11 -5.96 5.55 12.54
N ASP A 12 -7.22 5.37 12.95
CA ASP A 12 -8.17 6.44 13.28
C ASP A 12 -7.80 7.27 14.52
N GLY A 13 -6.94 6.73 15.40
CA GLY A 13 -6.31 7.45 16.51
C GLY A 13 -6.71 6.99 17.90
N ASP A 14 -7.26 5.78 18.02
CA ASP A 14 -7.50 5.10 19.29
C ASP A 14 -6.21 4.96 20.14
N ARG A 15 -6.32 5.24 21.45
CA ARG A 15 -5.17 5.26 22.37
C ARG A 15 -4.66 3.85 22.70
N GLN A 16 -5.56 2.87 22.81
CA GLN A 16 -5.17 1.49 23.11
C GLN A 16 -4.45 0.89 21.91
N MET A 17 -4.94 1.15 20.69
CA MET A 17 -4.23 0.73 19.49
C MET A 17 -2.87 1.39 19.33
N LYS A 18 -2.72 2.66 19.70
CA LYS A 18 -1.39 3.28 19.73
C LYS A 18 -0.43 2.49 20.64
N SER A 19 -0.84 2.22 21.88
CA SER A 19 -0.01 1.47 22.84
C SER A 19 0.33 0.07 22.34
N ALA A 20 -0.64 -0.63 21.74
CA ALA A 20 -0.41 -1.97 21.19
C ALA A 20 0.55 -1.93 19.99
N ILE A 21 0.45 -0.91 19.12
CA ILE A 21 1.38 -0.72 18.01
C ILE A 21 2.81 -0.47 18.51
N GLU A 22 2.98 0.41 19.50
CA GLU A 22 4.30 0.71 20.07
C GLU A 22 4.96 -0.53 20.72
N GLN A 23 4.15 -1.44 21.27
CA GLN A 23 4.64 -2.69 21.86
C GLN A 23 4.95 -3.77 20.81
N VAL A 24 4.07 -3.96 19.83
CA VAL A 24 4.15 -5.07 18.86
C VAL A 24 5.04 -4.71 17.66
N PHE A 25 5.06 -3.43 17.27
CA PHE A 25 5.78 -2.91 16.10
C PHE A 25 6.55 -1.62 16.44
N PRO A 26 7.54 -1.68 17.35
CA PRO A 26 8.26 -0.49 17.82
C PRO A 26 8.97 0.29 16.69
N GLU A 27 9.43 -0.42 15.65
CA GLU A 27 10.10 0.17 14.49
C GLU A 27 9.15 0.78 13.46
N ALA A 28 7.84 0.47 13.53
CA ALA A 28 6.87 0.95 12.56
C ALA A 28 6.48 2.40 12.84
N HIS A 29 6.52 3.27 11.82
CA HIS A 29 6.06 4.64 12.02
C HIS A 29 4.53 4.72 12.09
N HIS A 30 4.01 5.18 13.22
CA HIS A 30 2.56 5.32 13.44
C HIS A 30 2.04 6.71 13.02
N ARG A 31 1.08 6.70 12.10
CA ARG A 31 0.38 7.88 11.60
C ARG A 31 -1.12 7.81 11.88
N LEU A 32 -1.71 8.97 12.10
CA LEU A 32 -3.15 9.17 12.23
C LEU A 32 -3.79 9.41 10.85
N CYS A 33 -4.96 8.79 10.66
CA CYS A 33 -5.77 8.93 9.46
C CYS A 33 -6.22 10.40 9.30
N ALA A 34 -5.80 11.02 8.20
CA ALA A 34 -6.07 12.43 7.90
C ALA A 34 -7.57 12.75 7.86
N TRP A 35 -8.41 11.82 7.38
CA TRP A 35 -9.86 11.99 7.36
C TRP A 35 -10.46 12.07 8.76
N HIS A 36 -10.08 11.13 9.64
CA HIS A 36 -10.52 11.13 11.03
C HIS A 36 -10.03 12.37 11.78
N LEU A 37 -8.80 12.81 11.52
CA LEU A 37 -8.28 14.06 12.08
C LEU A 37 -9.09 15.28 11.66
N LEU A 38 -9.39 15.44 10.36
CA LEU A 38 -10.18 16.58 9.88
C LEU A 38 -11.59 16.59 10.45
N ARG A 39 -12.20 15.41 10.60
CA ARG A 39 -13.49 15.26 11.28
C ARG A 39 -13.38 15.68 12.76
N ASN A 40 -12.35 15.20 13.46
CA ASN A 40 -12.11 15.55 14.86
C ASN A 40 -11.87 17.05 15.06
N VAL A 41 -11.05 17.69 14.21
CA VAL A 41 -10.81 19.14 14.23
C VAL A 41 -12.12 19.90 14.07
N THR A 42 -12.94 19.49 13.10
CA THR A 42 -14.21 20.14 12.82
C THR A 42 -15.17 20.02 14.00
N SER A 43 -15.25 18.84 14.64
CA SER A 43 -16.10 18.64 15.81
C SER A 43 -15.63 19.40 17.06
N ASN A 44 -14.31 19.51 17.29
CA ASN A 44 -13.73 20.15 18.48
C ASN A 44 -13.67 21.68 18.37
N ILE A 45 -13.40 22.21 17.18
CA ILE A 45 -13.21 23.65 16.98
C ILE A 45 -14.46 24.32 16.40
N ARG A 46 -15.24 23.61 15.58
CA ARG A 46 -16.48 24.09 14.93
C ARG A 46 -16.32 25.39 14.14
N LYS A 47 -15.11 25.70 13.67
CA LYS A 47 -14.80 26.85 12.81
C LYS A 47 -14.27 26.35 11.44
N PRO A 48 -15.03 26.46 10.34
CA PRO A 48 -14.61 25.93 9.03
C PRO A 48 -13.29 26.51 8.53
N LYS A 49 -13.04 27.82 8.75
CA LYS A 49 -11.78 28.47 8.39
C LYS A 49 -10.58 27.88 9.17
N PHE A 50 -10.77 27.51 10.44
CA PHE A 50 -9.74 26.81 11.22
C PHE A 50 -9.46 25.42 10.63
N THR A 51 -10.50 24.63 10.34
CA THR A 51 -10.34 23.31 9.71
C THR A 51 -9.56 23.40 8.39
N ARG A 52 -9.79 24.44 7.58
CA ARG A 52 -9.03 24.68 6.34
C ARG A 52 -7.55 24.95 6.64
N MET A 53 -7.24 25.89 7.55
CA MET A 53 -5.85 26.18 7.91
C MET A 53 -5.14 24.99 8.57
N PHE A 54 -5.88 24.19 9.35
CA PHE A 54 -5.37 22.95 9.93
C PHE A 54 -5.04 21.93 8.84
N ARG A 55 -5.89 21.81 7.82
CA ARG A 55 -5.63 20.96 6.64
C ARG A 55 -4.34 21.40 5.95
N ASP A 56 -4.11 22.70 5.80
CA ASP A 56 -2.89 23.23 5.19
C ASP A 56 -1.67 22.88 6.05
N CYS A 57 -1.75 23.01 7.37
CA CYS A 57 -0.69 22.57 8.29
C CYS A 57 -0.43 21.06 8.21
N MET A 58 -1.48 20.25 8.07
CA MET A 58 -1.40 18.79 8.02
C MET A 58 -0.80 18.27 6.71
N LEU A 59 -1.26 18.81 5.58
CA LEU A 59 -0.93 18.29 4.24
C LEU A 59 0.18 19.08 3.55
N GLY A 60 0.54 20.24 4.08
CA GLY A 60 1.57 21.11 3.54
C GLY A 60 2.94 20.45 3.56
N ASP A 61 3.62 20.58 2.42
CA ASP A 61 5.00 20.17 2.23
C ASP A 61 5.91 21.32 2.69
N TYR A 62 6.06 21.44 4.01
CA TYR A 62 6.74 22.55 4.67
C TYR A 62 7.97 22.06 5.42
N GLU A 63 8.99 22.91 5.51
CA GLU A 63 9.97 22.79 6.58
C GLU A 63 9.31 22.94 7.95
N VAL A 64 9.92 22.32 8.96
CA VAL A 64 9.42 22.32 10.34
C VAL A 64 9.20 23.75 10.86
N ARG A 65 10.12 24.68 10.60
CA ARG A 65 10.00 26.08 11.00
C ARG A 65 8.78 26.76 10.38
N THR A 66 8.55 26.56 9.08
CA THR A 66 7.39 27.10 8.36
C THR A 66 6.08 26.49 8.88
N PHE A 67 6.06 25.19 9.17
CA PHE A 67 4.92 24.53 9.80
C PHE A 67 4.63 25.14 11.18
N GLN A 68 5.63 25.30 12.04
CA GLN A 68 5.45 25.86 13.39
C GLN A 68 4.87 27.26 13.33
N ARG A 69 5.41 28.14 12.48
CA ARG A 69 4.87 29.49 12.26
C ARG A 69 3.39 29.43 11.86
N LYS A 70 3.05 28.67 10.81
CA LYS A 70 1.66 28.53 10.33
C LYS A 70 0.71 27.96 11.40
N TRP A 71 1.21 27.03 12.21
CA TRP A 71 0.45 26.46 13.31
C TRP A 71 0.14 27.51 14.37
N PHE A 72 1.14 28.25 14.85
CA PHE A 72 0.95 29.27 15.89
C PHE A 72 0.09 30.44 15.39
N GLU A 73 0.32 30.93 14.17
CA GLU A 73 -0.54 31.93 13.52
C GLU A 73 -2.01 31.47 13.47
N MET A 74 -2.26 30.21 13.12
CA MET A 74 -3.60 29.64 13.13
C MET A 74 -4.20 29.60 14.54
N VAL A 75 -3.44 29.14 15.54
CA VAL A 75 -3.94 29.01 16.91
C VAL A 75 -4.28 30.37 17.53
N GLU A 76 -3.41 31.36 17.33
CA GLU A 76 -3.58 32.73 17.79
C GLU A 76 -4.78 33.40 17.11
N LYS A 77 -4.84 33.35 15.78
CA LYS A 77 -5.92 33.95 14.97
C LYS A 77 -7.32 33.52 15.40
N PHE A 78 -7.47 32.30 15.90
CA PHE A 78 -8.77 31.78 16.32
C PHE A 78 -9.01 31.80 17.83
N GLY A 79 -8.04 32.27 18.62
CA GLY A 79 -8.11 32.36 20.08
C GLY A 79 -8.32 31.00 20.74
N VAL A 80 -7.59 29.97 20.28
CA VAL A 80 -7.77 28.57 20.75
C VAL A 80 -6.55 28.00 21.47
N ALA A 81 -5.61 28.85 21.90
CA ALA A 81 -4.39 28.44 22.58
C ALA A 81 -4.66 27.63 23.86
N ASP A 82 -5.68 28.03 24.64
CA ASP A 82 -5.98 27.42 25.94
C ASP A 82 -6.75 26.09 25.82
N LYS A 83 -7.16 25.71 24.61
CA LYS A 83 -7.89 24.45 24.41
C LYS A 83 -6.91 23.28 24.56
N ARG A 84 -7.11 22.45 25.59
CA ARG A 84 -6.36 21.19 25.82
C ARG A 84 -6.20 20.35 24.55
N TRP A 85 -7.26 20.24 23.75
CA TRP A 85 -7.22 19.48 22.49
C TRP A 85 -6.21 20.04 21.48
N VAL A 86 -6.05 21.37 21.36
CA VAL A 86 -5.09 22.01 20.45
C VAL A 86 -3.66 21.69 20.90
N HIS A 87 -3.40 21.79 22.20
CA HIS A 87 -2.11 21.43 22.79
C HIS A 87 -1.76 19.94 22.59
N ASP A 88 -2.72 19.04 22.85
CA ASP A 88 -2.55 17.60 22.61
C ASP A 88 -2.28 17.29 21.14
N MET A 89 -2.93 18.03 20.23
CA MET A 89 -2.67 17.87 18.79
C MET A 89 -1.26 18.31 18.40
N TYR A 90 -0.78 19.44 18.92
CA TYR A 90 0.59 19.88 18.63
C TYR A 90 1.65 18.93 19.19
N LYS A 91 1.43 18.39 20.40
CA LYS A 91 2.30 17.34 20.98
C LYS A 91 2.40 16.12 20.06
N ARG A 92 1.30 15.74 19.41
CA ARG A 92 1.20 14.61 18.50
C ARG A 92 1.57 14.91 17.04
N ARG A 93 2.19 16.07 16.74
CA ARG A 93 2.53 16.49 15.35
C ARG A 93 3.29 15.45 14.54
N HIS A 94 4.16 14.66 15.17
CA HIS A 94 4.90 13.57 14.53
C HIS A 94 4.02 12.40 14.06
N SER A 95 2.75 12.35 14.45
CA SER A 95 1.80 11.33 13.98
C SER A 95 0.81 11.87 12.96
N TRP A 96 0.81 13.17 12.60
CA TRP A 96 -0.12 13.67 11.58
C TRP A 96 0.39 14.74 10.60
N ALA A 97 1.36 15.57 10.98
CA ALA A 97 1.85 16.65 10.14
C ALA A 97 2.87 16.15 9.12
N THR A 98 2.66 16.45 7.83
CA THR A 98 3.56 15.99 6.76
C THR A 98 4.99 16.48 6.95
N SER A 99 5.18 17.71 7.47
CA SER A 99 6.49 18.28 7.83
C SER A 99 7.29 17.47 8.85
N HIS A 100 6.61 16.67 9.70
CA HIS A 100 7.23 15.86 10.75
C HIS A 100 7.27 14.35 10.43
N ILE A 101 6.53 13.91 9.41
CA ILE A 101 6.42 12.50 8.99
C ILE A 101 7.23 12.22 7.72
N ARG A 102 7.74 13.27 7.07
CA ARG A 102 8.60 13.15 5.88
C ARG A 102 9.72 12.14 6.11
N GLU A 103 10.17 11.47 5.04
CA GLU A 103 11.13 10.35 5.03
C GLU A 103 10.55 8.98 5.44
N LYS A 104 9.32 8.94 5.98
CA LYS A 104 8.65 7.67 6.32
C LYS A 104 7.79 7.20 5.15
N PHE A 105 7.96 5.94 4.76
CA PHE A 105 7.26 5.38 3.61
C PHE A 105 5.80 5.04 3.94
N PHE A 106 4.86 5.73 3.28
CA PHE A 106 3.41 5.54 3.46
C PHE A 106 2.69 5.13 2.18
N ALA A 107 3.41 4.92 1.07
CA ALA A 107 2.82 4.53 -0.21
C ALA A 107 1.66 5.45 -0.64
N ARG A 108 1.79 6.76 -0.37
CA ARG A 108 0.78 7.81 -0.58
C ARG A 108 -0.48 7.70 0.28
N PHE A 109 -0.61 6.68 1.12
CA PHE A 109 -1.75 6.56 2.01
C PHE A 109 -1.67 7.62 3.12
N ARG A 110 -2.76 8.38 3.23
CA ARG A 110 -2.99 9.34 4.33
C ARG A 110 -4.22 8.97 5.14
N THR A 111 -4.98 8.00 4.67
CA THR A 111 -6.26 7.59 5.21
C THR A 111 -6.37 6.06 5.25
N THR A 112 -7.34 5.58 6.02
CA THR A 112 -7.76 4.18 6.09
C THR A 112 -8.76 3.81 4.99
N SER A 113 -8.92 4.65 3.95
CA SER A 113 -9.96 4.48 2.93
C SER A 113 -9.80 3.20 2.11
N ARG A 114 -8.57 2.67 1.98
CA ARG A 114 -8.36 1.35 1.37
C ARG A 114 -8.96 0.22 2.21
N CYS A 115 -8.86 0.32 3.54
CA CYS A 115 -9.52 -0.63 4.45
C CYS A 115 -11.03 -0.51 4.35
N GLU A 116 -11.54 0.72 4.28
CA GLU A 116 -12.98 1.00 4.13
C GLU A 116 -13.50 0.48 2.78
N GLY A 117 -12.74 0.65 1.70
CA GLY A 117 -13.07 0.10 0.38
C GLY A 117 -13.10 -1.43 0.37
N LEU A 118 -12.11 -2.08 0.99
CA LEU A 118 -12.12 -3.54 1.14
C LEU A 118 -13.31 -4.01 1.98
N HIS A 119 -13.61 -3.31 3.07
CA HIS A 119 -14.79 -3.60 3.88
C HIS A 119 -16.08 -3.43 3.07
N ALA A 120 -16.18 -2.42 2.20
CA ALA A 120 -17.33 -2.22 1.34
C ALA A 120 -17.51 -3.41 0.37
N VAL A 121 -16.41 -3.90 -0.24
CA VAL A 121 -16.46 -5.11 -1.07
C VAL A 121 -16.93 -6.30 -0.25
N ILE A 122 -16.32 -6.59 0.89
CA ILE A 122 -16.71 -7.73 1.75
C ILE A 122 -18.18 -7.63 2.18
N SER A 123 -18.66 -6.42 2.53
CA SER A 123 -20.03 -6.20 2.99
C SER A 123 -21.09 -6.48 1.93
N ARG A 124 -20.73 -6.47 0.64
CA ARG A 124 -21.63 -6.89 -0.45
C ARG A 124 -21.85 -8.40 -0.47
N TYR A 125 -20.88 -9.17 0.00
CA TYR A 125 -20.93 -10.63 -0.01
C TYR A 125 -21.34 -11.21 1.34
N VAL A 126 -21.00 -10.56 2.46
CA VAL A 126 -21.21 -11.10 3.81
C VAL A 126 -22.28 -10.30 4.54
N LYS A 127 -23.29 -11.00 5.09
CA LYS A 127 -24.35 -10.41 5.93
C LYS A 127 -24.27 -10.98 7.35
N SER A 128 -24.66 -10.17 8.33
CA SER A 128 -24.64 -10.54 9.76
C SER A 128 -25.53 -11.74 10.11
N ARG A 129 -26.57 -11.97 9.31
CA ARG A 129 -27.56 -13.04 9.50
C ARG A 129 -27.18 -14.40 8.89
N TYR A 130 -25.99 -14.51 8.30
CA TYR A 130 -25.54 -15.78 7.72
C TYR A 130 -25.07 -16.75 8.78
N SER A 131 -25.44 -18.02 8.62
CA SER A 131 -24.79 -19.13 9.31
C SER A 131 -23.30 -19.19 8.95
N TYR A 132 -22.51 -19.92 9.73
CA TYR A 132 -21.07 -20.04 9.50
C TYR A 132 -20.74 -20.64 8.12
N THR A 133 -21.50 -21.65 7.69
CA THR A 133 -21.31 -22.31 6.38
C THR A 133 -21.67 -21.38 5.22
N GLU A 134 -22.77 -20.61 5.36
CA GLU A 134 -23.13 -19.57 4.40
C GLU A 134 -22.09 -18.46 4.33
N PHE A 135 -21.58 -18.01 5.48
CA PHE A 135 -20.49 -17.05 5.56
C PHE A 135 -19.28 -17.54 4.77
N LEU A 136 -18.79 -18.76 5.02
CA LEU A 136 -17.63 -19.31 4.32
C LEU A 136 -17.85 -19.36 2.81
N ARG A 137 -19.03 -19.81 2.38
CA ARG A 137 -19.38 -19.89 0.96
C ARG A 137 -19.39 -18.50 0.30
N HIS A 138 -19.97 -17.51 0.94
CA HIS A 138 -20.05 -16.15 0.43
C HIS A 138 -18.70 -15.41 0.49
N PHE A 139 -17.94 -15.64 1.55
CA PHE A 139 -16.57 -15.12 1.69
C PHE A 139 -15.66 -15.69 0.62
N HIS A 140 -15.74 -17.00 0.33
CA HIS A 140 -14.99 -17.61 -0.76
C HIS A 140 -15.35 -16.99 -2.13
N ARG A 141 -16.64 -16.73 -2.39
CA ARG A 141 -17.05 -15.97 -3.60
C ARG A 141 -16.45 -14.58 -3.65
N CYS A 142 -16.39 -13.87 -2.52
CA CYS A 142 -15.74 -12.57 -2.43
C CYS A 142 -14.24 -12.67 -2.76
N LEU A 143 -13.54 -13.69 -2.23
CA LEU A 143 -12.14 -13.92 -2.54
C LEU A 143 -11.91 -14.18 -4.02
N MET A 144 -12.71 -15.06 -4.63
CA MET A 144 -12.63 -15.36 -6.07
C MET A 144 -12.86 -14.11 -6.92
N PHE A 145 -13.82 -13.26 -6.54
CA PHE A 145 -14.03 -11.97 -7.20
C PHE A 145 -12.81 -11.05 -7.10
N VAL A 146 -12.21 -10.93 -5.92
CA VAL A 146 -11.01 -10.11 -5.72
C VAL A 146 -9.82 -10.64 -6.52
N HIS A 147 -9.60 -11.97 -6.51
CA HIS A 147 -8.55 -12.60 -7.32
C HIS A 147 -8.78 -12.41 -8.81
N ALA A 148 -10.01 -12.58 -9.30
CA ALA A 148 -10.34 -12.35 -10.71
C ALA A 148 -10.05 -10.90 -11.12
N LYS A 149 -10.37 -9.92 -10.27
CA LYS A 149 -10.03 -8.51 -10.51
C LYS A 149 -8.53 -8.23 -10.48
N GLU A 150 -7.78 -8.96 -9.68
CA GLU A 150 -6.32 -8.88 -9.66
C GLU A 150 -5.72 -9.45 -10.95
N VAL A 151 -6.18 -10.62 -11.41
CA VAL A 151 -5.75 -11.23 -12.67
C VAL A 151 -6.09 -10.35 -13.88
N GLU A 152 -7.29 -9.76 -13.91
CA GLU A 152 -7.70 -8.81 -14.94
C GLU A 152 -6.74 -7.60 -14.98
N ALA A 153 -6.41 -7.03 -13.82
CA ALA A 153 -5.47 -5.92 -13.73
C ALA A 153 -4.04 -6.29 -14.15
N ASP A 154 -3.56 -7.49 -13.81
CA ASP A 154 -2.25 -8.00 -14.25
C ASP A 154 -2.21 -8.16 -15.76
N PHE A 155 -3.26 -8.76 -16.34
CA PHE A 155 -3.39 -8.96 -17.78
C PHE A 155 -3.36 -7.63 -18.53
N GLU A 156 -4.12 -6.63 -18.07
CA GLU A 156 -4.10 -5.29 -18.65
C GLU A 156 -2.72 -4.62 -18.53
N CYS A 157 -1.96 -4.86 -17.46
CA CYS A 157 -0.59 -4.33 -17.31
C CYS A 157 0.40 -5.02 -18.25
N ALA A 158 0.19 -6.31 -18.56
CA ALA A 158 1.07 -7.11 -19.41
C ALA A 158 0.81 -6.89 -20.91
N LYS A 159 -0.45 -6.67 -21.30
CA LYS A 159 -0.87 -6.64 -22.71
C LYS A 159 -1.25 -5.25 -23.23
N GLY A 160 -1.61 -4.32 -22.35
CA GLY A 160 -2.08 -3.00 -22.75
C GLY A 160 -0.96 -1.97 -22.76
N ASP A 161 -0.53 -1.55 -23.95
CA ASP A 161 0.35 -0.39 -24.08
C ASP A 161 -0.40 0.89 -23.67
N PRO A 162 0.09 1.63 -22.66
CA PRO A 162 -0.56 2.86 -22.26
C PRO A 162 -0.43 3.94 -23.36
N VAL A 163 -1.51 4.69 -23.57
CA VAL A 163 -1.48 5.83 -24.50
C VAL A 163 -0.63 6.95 -23.91
N MET A 164 0.43 7.34 -24.63
CA MET A 164 1.30 8.44 -24.25
C MET A 164 0.65 9.80 -24.54
N THR A 165 0.33 10.58 -23.51
CA THR A 165 -0.41 11.85 -23.65
C THR A 165 0.43 13.09 -23.38
N THR A 166 1.60 12.97 -22.78
CA THR A 166 2.42 14.13 -22.38
C THR A 166 3.44 14.53 -23.43
N ASN A 167 4.05 15.71 -23.30
CA ASN A 167 5.16 16.14 -24.16
C ASN A 167 6.51 15.52 -23.76
N LEU A 168 6.61 14.93 -22.56
CA LEU A 168 7.83 14.28 -22.05
C LEU A 168 7.85 12.79 -22.46
N LYS A 169 7.80 12.54 -23.78
CA LYS A 169 7.54 11.20 -24.35
C LYS A 169 8.52 10.11 -23.90
N GLN A 170 9.81 10.45 -23.74
CA GLN A 170 10.82 9.46 -23.34
C GLN A 170 10.66 9.04 -21.88
N LEU A 171 10.48 10.00 -20.95
CA LEU A 171 10.20 9.70 -19.54
C LEU A 171 8.85 8.99 -19.37
N GLU A 172 7.85 9.36 -20.16
CA GLU A 172 6.56 8.68 -20.18
C GLU A 172 6.68 7.22 -20.65
N ARG A 173 7.47 6.97 -21.70
CA ARG A 173 7.77 5.60 -22.18
C ARG A 173 8.52 4.81 -21.12
N SER A 174 9.58 5.38 -20.53
CA SER A 174 10.33 4.74 -19.45
C SER A 174 9.43 4.38 -18.26
N ALA A 175 8.45 5.23 -17.91
CA ALA A 175 7.44 4.91 -16.92
C ALA A 175 6.51 3.77 -17.35
N ALA A 176 6.08 3.75 -18.62
CA ALA A 176 5.22 2.71 -19.17
C ALA A 176 5.91 1.35 -19.16
N ASP A 177 7.21 1.29 -19.40
CA ASP A 177 8.00 0.06 -19.41
C ASP A 177 8.17 -0.52 -18.00
N ASN A 178 8.41 0.35 -17.01
CA ASN A 178 8.75 -0.08 -15.65
C ASN A 178 7.53 -0.23 -14.73
N TYR A 179 6.58 0.69 -14.75
CA TYR A 179 5.52 0.76 -13.74
C TYR A 179 4.29 -0.08 -14.08
N THR A 180 3.58 -0.54 -13.05
CA THR A 180 2.20 -1.02 -13.20
C THR A 180 1.31 0.06 -13.81
N ARG A 181 0.23 -0.34 -14.51
CA ARG A 181 -0.67 0.59 -15.21
C ARG A 181 -1.25 1.67 -14.31
N ALA A 182 -1.59 1.33 -13.07
CA ALA A 182 -2.08 2.28 -12.07
C ALA A 182 -1.03 3.33 -11.69
N ILE A 183 0.25 2.94 -11.57
CA ILE A 183 1.33 3.86 -11.24
C ILE A 183 1.76 4.67 -12.47
N PHE A 184 1.71 4.10 -13.67
CA PHE A 184 1.91 4.83 -14.91
C PHE A 184 0.98 6.05 -15.02
N TYR A 185 -0.35 5.87 -14.88
CA TYR A 185 -1.29 7.00 -14.96
C TYR A 185 -1.09 8.02 -13.83
N LEU A 186 -0.66 7.55 -12.66
CA LEU A 186 -0.26 8.45 -11.60
C LEU A 186 0.96 9.30 -12.01
N PHE A 187 1.96 8.67 -12.65
CA PHE A 187 3.17 9.31 -13.14
C PHE A 187 2.90 10.29 -14.27
N VAL A 188 2.00 9.98 -15.20
CA VAL A 188 1.53 10.93 -16.23
C VAL A 188 1.03 12.24 -15.60
N SER A 189 0.25 12.17 -14.51
CA SER A 189 -0.17 13.38 -13.79
C SER A 189 0.99 14.14 -13.16
N ILE A 190 2.08 13.46 -12.80
CA ILE A 190 3.29 14.09 -12.25
C ILE A 190 4.06 14.80 -13.36
N LEU A 191 4.20 14.18 -14.54
CA LEU A 191 4.80 14.80 -15.72
C LEU A 191 4.07 16.09 -16.10
N ASP A 192 2.74 16.06 -16.16
CA ASP A 192 1.91 17.25 -16.41
C ASP A 192 2.17 18.37 -15.39
N ARG A 193 2.19 18.04 -14.09
CA ARG A 193 2.52 19.03 -13.05
C ARG A 193 3.96 19.56 -13.15
N ALA A 194 4.90 18.74 -13.62
CA ALA A 194 6.29 19.15 -13.80
C ALA A 194 6.45 20.23 -14.87
N CYS A 195 5.55 20.29 -15.87
CA CYS A 195 5.53 21.37 -16.87
C CYS A 195 5.32 22.77 -16.25
N ALA A 196 4.72 22.86 -15.06
CA ALA A 196 4.54 24.12 -14.34
C ALA A 196 5.70 24.43 -13.36
N MET A 197 6.76 23.62 -13.33
CA MET A 197 7.94 23.83 -12.50
C MET A 197 9.05 24.52 -13.30
N ARG A 198 9.85 25.33 -12.62
CA ARG A 198 11.05 25.95 -13.17
C ARG A 198 12.23 25.80 -12.22
N VAL A 199 13.42 25.70 -12.78
CA VAL A 199 14.67 25.81 -12.02
C VAL A 199 14.99 27.30 -11.94
N VAL A 200 15.17 27.81 -10.71
CA VAL A 200 15.42 29.24 -10.45
C VAL A 200 16.87 29.52 -10.10
N ASP A 201 17.59 28.51 -9.62
CA ASP A 201 19.01 28.60 -9.27
C ASP A 201 19.66 27.21 -9.33
N SER A 202 20.98 27.16 -9.51
CA SER A 202 21.75 25.92 -9.58
C SER A 202 23.18 26.12 -9.07
N GLU A 203 23.49 25.45 -7.96
CA GLU A 203 24.82 25.48 -7.34
C GLU A 203 25.62 24.23 -7.76
N ASP A 204 26.84 24.43 -8.25
CA ASP A 204 27.78 23.37 -8.59
C ASP A 204 28.77 23.13 -7.44
N ASN A 205 28.82 21.89 -6.93
CA ASN A 205 29.74 21.47 -5.88
C ASN A 205 30.77 20.42 -6.41
N GLY A 206 30.94 20.33 -7.73
CA GLY A 206 31.85 19.43 -8.44
C GLY A 206 31.27 18.02 -8.63
N SER A 207 30.98 17.32 -7.53
CA SER A 207 30.44 15.94 -7.59
C SER A 207 28.91 15.86 -7.67
N TYR A 208 28.22 16.94 -7.29
CA TYR A 208 26.77 17.05 -7.33
C TYR A 208 26.33 18.50 -7.54
N PHE A 209 25.10 18.65 -8.05
CA PHE A 209 24.42 19.92 -8.23
C PHE A 209 23.28 20.07 -7.23
N ILE A 210 23.08 21.28 -6.72
CA ILE A 210 21.90 21.66 -5.95
C ILE A 210 21.05 22.59 -6.81
N HIS A 211 19.94 22.08 -7.32
CA HIS A 211 18.98 22.87 -8.08
C HIS A 211 17.87 23.38 -7.18
N THR A 212 17.63 24.69 -7.18
CA THR A 212 16.47 25.29 -6.53
C THR A 212 15.34 25.36 -7.55
N VAL A 213 14.19 24.76 -7.23
CA VAL A 213 13.02 24.67 -8.11
C VAL A 213 11.81 25.34 -7.50
N SER A 214 11.03 26.00 -8.33
CA SER A 214 9.86 26.77 -7.92
C SER A 214 8.72 26.55 -8.91
N ARG A 215 7.48 26.63 -8.43
CA ARG A 215 6.30 26.51 -9.31
C ARG A 215 5.97 27.88 -9.93
N TYR A 216 5.66 27.87 -11.22
CA TYR A 216 5.22 29.05 -11.95
C TYR A 216 4.03 29.73 -11.25
N GLY A 217 4.09 31.06 -11.09
CA GLY A 217 3.06 31.85 -10.44
C GLY A 217 3.00 31.77 -8.91
N THR A 218 3.93 31.07 -8.24
CA THR A 218 3.99 31.00 -6.78
C THR A 218 5.38 31.31 -6.22
N PRO A 219 5.83 32.58 -6.27
CA PRO A 219 7.14 32.96 -5.73
C PRO A 219 7.23 32.71 -4.22
N GLY A 220 8.44 32.37 -3.74
CA GLY A 220 8.72 32.13 -2.31
C GLY A 220 8.33 30.74 -1.80
N LYS A 221 8.01 29.80 -2.69
CA LYS A 221 7.82 28.37 -2.37
C LYS A 221 8.79 27.55 -3.20
N ASP A 222 9.98 27.38 -2.66
CA ASP A 222 11.08 26.76 -3.38
C ASP A 222 11.45 25.42 -2.72
N TRP A 223 11.86 24.48 -3.54
CA TRP A 223 12.37 23.18 -3.13
C TRP A 223 13.78 23.01 -3.67
N ARG A 224 14.62 22.25 -2.96
CA ARG A 224 15.96 21.92 -3.43
C ARG A 224 15.99 20.48 -3.90
N VAL A 225 16.65 20.25 -5.03
CA VAL A 225 16.87 18.94 -5.61
C VAL A 225 18.36 18.78 -5.81
N VAL A 226 18.91 17.77 -5.14
CA VAL A 226 20.32 17.38 -5.24
C VAL A 226 20.41 16.28 -6.28
N ALA A 227 21.25 16.46 -7.30
CA ALA A 227 21.52 15.46 -8.33
C ALA A 227 23.02 15.23 -8.45
N THR A 228 23.46 13.97 -8.56
CA THR A 228 24.83 13.68 -8.97
C THR A 228 25.10 14.20 -10.37
N SER A 229 26.37 14.45 -10.71
CA SER A 229 26.76 14.97 -12.03
C SER A 229 26.33 14.06 -13.20
N ASP A 230 26.24 12.75 -12.96
CA ASP A 230 25.73 11.76 -13.91
C ASP A 230 24.21 11.52 -13.81
N THR A 231 23.52 12.24 -12.93
CA THR A 231 22.07 12.14 -12.63
C THR A 231 21.57 10.76 -12.21
N ARG A 232 22.47 9.84 -11.82
CA ARG A 232 22.08 8.50 -11.35
C ARG A 232 21.44 8.54 -9.96
N GLU A 233 21.84 9.48 -9.11
CA GLU A 233 21.18 9.72 -7.83
C GLU A 233 20.56 11.11 -7.80
N VAL A 234 19.25 11.16 -7.55
CA VAL A 234 18.52 12.42 -7.44
C VAL A 234 17.65 12.40 -6.19
N ARG A 235 17.74 13.43 -5.36
CA ARG A 235 16.99 13.54 -4.10
C ARG A 235 16.40 14.93 -3.96
N GLY A 236 15.17 15.04 -3.48
CA GLY A 236 14.49 16.32 -3.30
C GLY A 236 14.13 16.58 -1.84
N THR A 237 14.24 17.83 -1.39
CA THR A 237 13.88 18.21 0.00
C THR A 237 12.40 18.03 0.34
N CYS A 238 11.54 17.86 -0.67
CA CYS A 238 10.12 17.52 -0.49
C CYS A 238 9.89 16.10 0.05
N MET A 239 10.91 15.23 0.03
CA MET A 239 10.89 13.86 0.53
C MET A 239 9.75 12.96 -0.01
N ARG A 240 9.17 13.32 -1.17
CA ARG A 240 8.00 12.64 -1.72
C ARG A 240 8.35 11.26 -2.26
N ILE A 241 9.55 11.06 -2.79
CA ILE A 241 9.96 9.75 -3.27
C ILE A 241 10.19 8.77 -2.11
N GLU A 242 10.70 9.24 -0.98
CA GLU A 242 10.87 8.49 0.25
C GLU A 242 9.51 8.14 0.87
N CYS A 243 8.54 9.06 0.79
CA CYS A 243 7.20 8.82 1.31
C CYS A 243 6.33 7.93 0.40
N PHE A 244 6.48 8.08 -0.92
CA PHE A 244 5.53 7.55 -1.91
C PHE A 244 6.14 6.47 -2.81
N GLY A 245 7.45 6.46 -3.00
CA GLY A 245 8.19 5.56 -3.88
C GLY A 245 8.10 5.92 -5.36
N VAL A 246 7.60 7.10 -5.71
CA VAL A 246 7.48 7.57 -7.10
C VAL A 246 8.10 8.97 -7.17
N PRO A 247 8.90 9.31 -8.20
CA PRO A 247 9.48 10.65 -8.37
C PRO A 247 8.40 11.74 -8.32
N CYS A 248 8.72 12.89 -7.73
CA CYS A 248 7.83 14.04 -7.73
C CYS A 248 8.14 15.00 -8.89
N GLU A 249 7.23 15.94 -9.11
CA GLU A 249 7.36 16.99 -10.13
C GLU A 249 8.67 17.81 -10.00
N HIS A 250 9.19 17.95 -8.78
CA HIS A 250 10.47 18.63 -8.52
C HIS A 250 11.67 17.84 -9.06
N ILE A 251 11.66 16.52 -8.89
CA ILE A 251 12.71 15.65 -9.44
C ILE A 251 12.59 15.60 -10.96
N ILE A 252 11.37 15.50 -11.49
CA ILE A 252 11.15 15.45 -12.95
C ILE A 252 11.70 16.70 -13.65
N VAL A 253 11.47 17.90 -13.13
CA VAL A 253 12.00 19.12 -13.78
C VAL A 253 13.53 19.13 -13.84
N VAL A 254 14.22 18.53 -12.85
CA VAL A 254 15.69 18.38 -12.87
C VAL A 254 16.14 17.30 -13.83
N LEU A 255 15.40 16.19 -13.97
CA LEU A 255 15.68 15.18 -14.99
C LEU A 255 15.56 15.78 -16.40
N VAL A 256 14.51 16.59 -16.62
CA VAL A 256 14.30 17.30 -17.90
C VAL A 256 15.41 18.32 -18.16
N LEU A 257 15.83 19.09 -17.15
CA LEU A 257 16.95 20.03 -17.26
C LEU A 257 18.22 19.34 -17.76
N ASN A 258 18.50 18.15 -17.23
CA ASN A 258 19.69 17.36 -17.57
C ASN A 258 19.47 16.45 -18.80
N ASN A 259 18.38 16.64 -19.55
CA ASN A 259 18.04 15.86 -20.75
C ASN A 259 18.04 14.34 -20.51
N VAL A 260 17.57 13.90 -19.34
CA VAL A 260 17.47 12.48 -18.98
C VAL A 260 16.24 11.87 -19.65
N HIS A 261 16.46 10.80 -20.42
CA HIS A 261 15.41 10.14 -21.22
C HIS A 261 14.77 8.95 -20.51
N GLU A 262 15.48 8.32 -19.57
CA GLU A 262 15.01 7.19 -18.79
C GLU A 262 15.00 7.50 -17.30
N ILE A 263 13.97 7.03 -16.60
CA ILE A 263 13.88 7.22 -15.14
C ILE A 263 15.04 6.44 -14.49
N PRO A 264 15.94 7.11 -13.73
CA PRO A 264 17.02 6.43 -13.04
C PRO A 264 16.49 5.30 -12.16
N ARG A 265 17.16 4.14 -12.19
CA ARG A 265 16.76 2.95 -11.40
C ARG A 265 16.68 3.24 -9.91
N SER A 266 17.52 4.14 -9.39
CA SER A 266 17.50 4.61 -8.00
C SER A 266 16.15 5.23 -7.59
N LEU A 267 15.38 5.72 -8.56
CA LEU A 267 14.08 6.33 -8.35
C LEU A 267 12.89 5.39 -8.59
N ILE A 268 13.15 4.16 -9.07
CA ILE A 268 12.13 3.15 -9.34
C ILE A 268 12.06 2.19 -8.16
N LEU A 269 10.98 2.27 -7.38
CA LEU A 269 10.76 1.33 -6.28
C LEU A 269 10.18 0.01 -6.82
N PRO A 270 10.78 -1.18 -6.54
CA PRO A 270 10.30 -2.47 -7.05
C PRO A 270 8.84 -2.80 -6.71
N ARG A 271 8.30 -2.19 -5.65
CA ARG A 271 6.88 -2.33 -5.28
C ARG A 271 5.91 -1.87 -6.37
N TRP A 272 6.33 -0.89 -7.17
CA TRP A 272 5.49 -0.22 -8.16
C TRP A 272 5.65 -0.77 -9.57
N THR A 273 6.57 -1.71 -9.78
CA THR A 273 6.90 -2.24 -11.09
C THR A 273 5.98 -3.38 -11.50
N LYS A 274 5.91 -3.66 -12.81
CA LYS A 274 5.16 -4.80 -13.36
C LYS A 274 5.66 -6.13 -12.80
N ASP A 275 6.97 -6.20 -12.51
CA ASP A 275 7.64 -7.40 -11.99
C ASP A 275 7.54 -7.56 -10.47
N ALA A 276 6.77 -6.71 -9.78
CA ALA A 276 6.56 -6.78 -8.34
C ALA A 276 6.23 -8.21 -7.86
N LYS A 277 5.37 -8.92 -8.60
CA LYS A 277 4.97 -10.30 -8.29
C LYS A 277 6.07 -11.32 -8.57
N LEU A 278 6.87 -11.15 -9.62
CA LEU A 278 8.00 -12.03 -9.92
C LEU A 278 9.01 -12.03 -8.77
N VAL A 279 9.32 -10.85 -8.22
CA VAL A 279 10.19 -10.71 -7.04
C VAL A 279 9.59 -11.38 -5.79
N ALA A 280 8.26 -11.34 -5.65
CA ALA A 280 7.55 -12.01 -4.55
C ALA A 280 7.57 -13.54 -4.68
N VAL A 281 7.44 -14.07 -5.90
CA VAL A 281 7.40 -15.49 -6.22
C VAL A 281 8.81 -16.11 -6.23
N GLN A 282 9.82 -15.36 -6.68
CA GLN A 282 11.24 -15.73 -6.55
C GLN A 282 11.66 -15.97 -5.09
N SER A 283 11.06 -15.24 -4.14
CA SER A 283 11.28 -15.47 -2.70
C SER A 283 10.65 -16.78 -2.16
N MET A 284 9.91 -17.51 -3.00
CA MET A 284 9.30 -18.82 -2.71
C MET A 284 9.97 -19.97 -3.48
N GLY A 285 11.08 -19.72 -4.19
CA GLY A 285 11.93 -20.76 -4.77
C GLY A 285 11.49 -21.34 -6.12
N VAL A 286 10.47 -20.77 -6.78
CA VAL A 286 10.05 -21.19 -8.13
C VAL A 286 9.95 -19.98 -9.04
N ILE A 287 10.56 -20.02 -10.22
CA ILE A 287 10.55 -18.92 -11.19
C ILE A 287 9.41 -19.19 -12.17
N TRP A 288 8.34 -18.39 -12.09
CA TRP A 288 7.26 -18.38 -13.08
C TRP A 288 7.16 -16.98 -13.68
N ASP A 289 7.09 -16.85 -15.01
CA ASP A 289 6.78 -15.58 -15.65
C ASP A 289 5.29 -15.19 -15.50
N SER A 290 4.91 -14.00 -15.95
CA SER A 290 3.54 -13.48 -15.81
C SER A 290 2.51 -14.31 -16.60
N VAL A 291 2.91 -14.96 -17.69
CA VAL A 291 2.05 -15.80 -18.53
C VAL A 291 1.84 -17.14 -17.85
N GLN A 292 2.92 -17.77 -17.37
CA GLN A 292 2.89 -19.03 -16.65
C GLN A 292 2.10 -18.93 -15.34
N LEU A 293 2.27 -17.82 -14.60
CA LEU A 293 1.48 -17.55 -13.38
C LEU A 293 -0.01 -17.50 -13.71
N THR A 294 -0.37 -16.82 -14.80
CA THR A 294 -1.77 -16.69 -15.26
C THR A 294 -2.36 -18.04 -15.67
N GLN A 295 -1.59 -18.85 -16.41
CA GLN A 295 -1.97 -20.20 -16.82
C GLN A 295 -2.16 -21.12 -15.60
N HIS A 296 -1.25 -21.07 -14.64
CA HIS A 296 -1.35 -21.80 -13.38
C HIS A 296 -2.63 -21.45 -12.61
N TRP A 297 -2.90 -20.17 -12.37
CA TRP A 297 -4.11 -19.75 -11.64
C TRP A 297 -5.41 -20.13 -12.38
N CYS A 298 -5.42 -20.04 -13.71
CA CYS A 298 -6.56 -20.46 -14.52
C CYS A 298 -6.84 -21.97 -14.36
N LEU A 299 -5.81 -22.82 -14.48
CA LEU A 299 -5.93 -24.26 -14.28
C LEU A 299 -6.38 -24.57 -12.84
N MET A 300 -5.79 -23.91 -11.84
CA MET A 300 -6.17 -24.10 -10.45
C MET A 300 -7.64 -23.77 -10.18
N ASP A 301 -8.21 -22.73 -10.81
CA ASP A 301 -9.65 -22.41 -10.69
C ASP A 301 -10.53 -23.51 -11.29
N TRP A 302 -10.17 -24.05 -12.47
CA TRP A 302 -10.89 -25.16 -13.09
C TRP A 302 -10.82 -26.43 -12.25
N TYR A 303 -9.63 -26.83 -11.80
CA TYR A 303 -9.45 -27.99 -10.94
C TYR A 303 -10.15 -27.80 -9.59
N GLN A 304 -10.16 -26.59 -9.02
CA GLN A 304 -10.92 -26.33 -7.80
C GLN A 304 -12.42 -26.55 -7.99
N LYS A 305 -12.99 -26.14 -9.13
CA LYS A 305 -14.40 -26.40 -9.47
C LYS A 305 -14.66 -27.89 -9.64
N VAL A 306 -13.78 -28.60 -10.34
CA VAL A 306 -13.86 -30.07 -10.52
C VAL A 306 -13.83 -30.76 -9.16
N CYS A 307 -12.85 -30.46 -8.31
CA CYS A 307 -12.73 -31.03 -6.96
C CYS A 307 -13.98 -30.79 -6.12
N LYS A 308 -14.56 -29.59 -6.18
CA LYS A 308 -15.79 -29.25 -5.44
C LYS A 308 -17.02 -30.04 -5.90
N ILE A 309 -17.13 -30.33 -7.19
CA ILE A 309 -18.24 -31.13 -7.75
C ILE A 309 -18.00 -32.63 -7.47
N ALA A 310 -16.77 -33.08 -7.68
CA ALA A 310 -16.39 -34.48 -7.63
C ALA A 310 -16.39 -35.03 -6.20
N CYS A 311 -16.01 -34.24 -5.18
CA CYS A 311 -15.87 -34.74 -3.80
C CYS A 311 -17.18 -35.18 -3.13
N HIS A 312 -18.34 -34.83 -3.68
CA HIS A 312 -19.65 -35.20 -3.13
C HIS A 312 -20.24 -36.47 -3.76
N ASN A 313 -19.56 -37.10 -4.72
CA ASN A 313 -20.05 -38.30 -5.40
C ASN A 313 -18.87 -39.22 -5.77
N THR A 314 -18.89 -40.44 -5.23
CA THR A 314 -17.79 -41.40 -5.38
C THR A 314 -17.42 -41.71 -6.82
N GLN A 315 -18.41 -41.84 -7.72
CA GLN A 315 -18.15 -42.10 -9.13
C GLN A 315 -17.52 -40.89 -9.84
N LYS A 316 -18.00 -39.68 -9.55
CA LYS A 316 -17.42 -38.44 -10.09
C LYS A 316 -16.02 -38.18 -9.54
N PHE A 317 -15.78 -38.50 -8.27
CA PHE A 317 -14.46 -38.45 -7.66
C PHE A 317 -13.49 -39.40 -8.36
N GLN A 318 -13.87 -40.67 -8.54
CA GLN A 318 -13.05 -41.66 -9.23
C GLN A 318 -12.76 -41.22 -10.66
N PHE A 319 -13.77 -40.77 -11.41
CA PHE A 319 -13.60 -40.25 -12.76
C PHE A 319 -12.62 -39.06 -12.82
N ALA A 320 -12.81 -38.04 -11.97
CA ALA A 320 -11.94 -36.87 -11.95
C ALA A 320 -10.51 -37.21 -11.54
N ARG A 321 -10.34 -38.11 -10.56
CA ARG A 321 -9.03 -38.63 -10.15
C ARG A 321 -8.34 -39.36 -11.30
N ASP A 322 -9.04 -40.25 -11.98
CA ASP A 322 -8.44 -41.09 -13.02
C ASP A 322 -8.00 -40.24 -14.22
N ILE A 323 -8.78 -39.21 -14.58
CA ILE A 323 -8.37 -38.21 -15.59
C ILE A 323 -7.16 -37.39 -15.12
N ALA A 324 -7.15 -36.93 -13.86
CA ALA A 324 -6.01 -36.17 -13.33
C ALA A 324 -4.73 -37.01 -13.29
N VAL A 325 -4.82 -38.29 -12.91
CA VAL A 325 -3.69 -39.24 -12.94
C VAL A 325 -3.23 -39.50 -14.38
N LEU A 326 -4.15 -39.62 -15.33
CA LEU A 326 -3.80 -39.80 -16.74
C LEU A 326 -3.09 -38.56 -17.32
N MET A 327 -3.57 -37.36 -16.98
CA MET A 327 -2.92 -36.10 -17.36
C MET A 327 -1.52 -35.98 -16.73
N LEU A 328 -1.37 -36.30 -15.45
CA LEU A 328 -0.07 -36.30 -14.77
C LEU A 328 0.90 -37.26 -15.45
N LYS A 329 0.49 -38.50 -15.72
CA LYS A 329 1.32 -39.48 -16.44
C LYS A 329 1.70 -39.01 -17.85
N HIS A 330 0.79 -38.33 -18.55
CA HIS A 330 1.08 -37.80 -19.88
C HIS A 330 2.17 -36.73 -19.83
N PHE A 331 2.08 -35.79 -18.89
CA PHE A 331 3.10 -34.74 -18.71
C PHE A 331 4.42 -35.30 -18.16
N GLU A 332 4.37 -36.22 -17.20
CA GLU A 332 5.56 -36.91 -16.69
C GLU A 332 6.28 -37.72 -17.78
N ASN A 333 5.54 -38.30 -18.74
CA ASN A 333 6.14 -39.02 -19.87
C ASN A 333 6.71 -38.09 -20.96
N GLU A 334 6.21 -36.86 -21.10
CA GLU A 334 6.83 -35.82 -21.93
C GLU A 334 8.10 -35.26 -21.29
N ASP A 335 8.11 -35.11 -19.96
CA ASP A 335 9.27 -34.65 -19.18
C ASP A 335 10.34 -35.76 -18.94
N ALA A 336 9.96 -37.04 -18.98
CA ALA A 336 10.86 -38.19 -18.80
C ALA A 336 11.84 -38.45 -19.98
N GLY A 337 11.80 -37.62 -21.03
CA GLY A 337 12.90 -37.51 -21.99
C GLY A 337 14.17 -36.88 -21.39
N ASP A 338 14.05 -36.18 -20.24
CA ASP A 338 15.18 -35.55 -19.56
C ASP A 338 15.18 -35.87 -18.05
N THR A 339 16.08 -36.79 -17.70
CA THR A 339 16.72 -37.01 -16.39
C THR A 339 15.99 -37.72 -15.24
N SER A 340 16.81 -38.54 -14.57
CA SER A 340 16.52 -39.61 -13.61
C SER A 340 16.71 -39.20 -12.12
N PHE A 341 15.67 -39.45 -11.30
CA PHE A 341 15.62 -39.94 -9.88
C PHE A 341 16.50 -39.32 -8.74
N PRO A 342 16.25 -39.57 -7.42
CA PRO A 342 15.06 -40.07 -6.69
C PRO A 342 14.73 -39.41 -5.30
N LEU A 343 13.44 -39.55 -4.91
CA LEU A 343 12.81 -39.95 -3.61
C LEU A 343 13.14 -39.37 -2.21
N GLU A 344 12.04 -39.32 -1.44
CA GLU A 344 11.71 -38.73 -0.12
C GLU A 344 12.29 -39.40 1.16
N GLY A 345 12.13 -38.70 2.30
CA GLY A 345 11.84 -39.29 3.62
C GLY A 345 11.46 -38.23 4.71
N PRO A 346 10.37 -38.40 5.50
CA PRO A 346 9.97 -37.55 6.66
C PRO A 346 10.15 -38.33 8.01
N PRO A 347 9.51 -38.04 9.20
CA PRO A 347 8.74 -36.90 9.78
C PRO A 347 9.12 -36.55 11.26
N THR A 348 8.53 -35.51 11.92
CA THR A 348 7.81 -35.60 13.24
C THR A 348 7.22 -34.27 13.79
N GLU A 349 6.08 -34.39 14.50
CA GLU A 349 5.29 -33.38 15.25
C GLU A 349 5.90 -32.98 16.61
N VAL A 350 5.41 -31.89 17.26
CA VAL A 350 4.78 -31.86 18.62
C VAL A 350 4.08 -30.48 18.84
N GLY A 351 2.85 -30.48 19.38
CA GLY A 351 2.02 -29.28 19.66
C GLY A 351 2.06 -28.71 21.09
N ARG A 352 1.27 -27.63 21.36
CA ARG A 352 0.72 -27.19 22.68
C ARG A 352 -0.22 -25.94 22.58
N PRO A 353 -0.98 -25.51 23.63
CA PRO A 353 -2.45 -25.42 23.61
C PRO A 353 -3.05 -24.01 23.47
N ARG A 354 -4.38 -23.95 23.23
CA ARG A 354 -5.19 -22.73 23.19
C ARG A 354 -5.76 -22.38 24.59
N ARG A 355 -5.58 -21.14 25.05
CA ARG A 355 -6.36 -20.53 26.14
C ARG A 355 -7.48 -19.65 25.58
N GLY A 356 -8.68 -19.82 26.13
CA GLY A 356 -9.88 -19.04 25.80
C GLY A 356 -9.82 -17.59 26.31
N ILE A 357 -10.61 -16.72 25.69
CA ILE A 357 -10.76 -15.31 26.06
C ILE A 357 -12.26 -14.97 26.09
N HIS A 358 -12.70 -14.37 27.19
CA HIS A 358 -14.05 -13.84 27.41
C HIS A 358 -14.31 -12.56 26.59
N PRO A 359 -15.55 -12.31 26.14
CA PRO A 359 -15.86 -11.16 25.31
C PRO A 359 -15.93 -9.87 26.17
N GLY A 360 -15.13 -8.87 25.79
CA GLY A 360 -15.28 -7.48 26.21
C GLY A 360 -15.71 -6.62 25.02
N THR A 361 -16.39 -5.51 25.29
CA THR A 361 -17.00 -4.60 24.32
C THR A 361 -16.02 -4.12 23.24
N ILE A 362 -16.21 -4.59 22.00
CA ILE A 362 -15.33 -4.29 20.86
C ILE A 362 -15.53 -2.84 20.39
N GLN A 363 -14.55 -1.97 20.67
CA GLN A 363 -14.43 -0.69 19.97
C GLN A 363 -13.96 -0.92 18.52
N ARG A 364 -14.60 -0.23 17.56
CA ARG A 364 -14.30 -0.36 16.13
C ARG A 364 -13.04 0.46 15.81
N VAL A 365 -11.90 -0.21 15.61
CA VAL A 365 -10.67 0.44 15.15
C VAL A 365 -10.29 -0.02 13.74
N THR A 366 -9.92 0.93 12.88
CA THR A 366 -9.43 0.64 11.52
C THR A 366 -7.92 0.87 11.44
N MET A 367 -7.18 -0.14 10.98
CA MET A 367 -5.73 -0.09 10.80
C MET A 367 -5.34 -0.44 9.37
N LEU A 368 -4.39 0.32 8.81
CA LEU A 368 -3.74 0.06 7.53
C LEU A 368 -2.23 -0.10 7.77
N MET A 369 -1.70 -1.29 7.51
CA MET A 369 -0.26 -1.55 7.56
C MET A 369 0.37 -1.37 6.17
N VAL A 370 1.54 -0.73 6.10
CA VAL A 370 2.23 -0.40 4.84
C VAL A 370 3.63 -0.99 4.85
N GLU A 371 3.97 -1.68 3.77
CA GLU A 371 5.26 -2.34 3.56
C GLU A 371 6.02 -1.73 2.36
N ARG A 372 7.35 -1.78 2.40
CA ARG A 372 8.20 -1.13 1.38
C ARG A 372 8.53 -2.05 0.18
N LYS A 373 8.53 -3.37 0.37
CA LYS A 373 8.83 -4.35 -0.69
C LYS A 373 7.54 -4.90 -1.35
N PRO A 374 7.59 -5.34 -2.62
CA PRO A 374 6.43 -5.86 -3.34
C PRO A 374 5.83 -7.16 -2.79
N SER A 375 6.59 -7.94 -2.02
CA SER A 375 6.26 -9.32 -1.64
C SER A 375 5.08 -9.49 -0.67
N ASP A 376 4.42 -8.42 -0.23
CA ASP A 376 3.69 -8.49 1.02
C ASP A 376 2.34 -7.73 1.02
N VAL A 377 1.36 -8.42 1.61
CA VAL A 377 -0.05 -8.05 1.69
C VAL A 377 -0.23 -6.78 2.53
N VAL A 378 -0.88 -5.76 1.96
CA VAL A 378 -1.44 -4.65 2.73
C VAL A 378 -2.52 -5.22 3.65
N CYS A 379 -2.17 -5.47 4.91
CA CYS A 379 -3.11 -5.99 5.89
C CYS A 379 -4.04 -4.85 6.35
N ALA A 380 -5.24 -4.84 5.80
CA ALA A 380 -6.37 -4.07 6.29
C ALA A 380 -7.23 -4.98 7.19
N GLY A 381 -7.60 -4.51 8.37
CA GLY A 381 -8.45 -5.30 9.27
C GLY A 381 -9.03 -4.50 10.43
N ARG A 382 -10.04 -5.08 11.09
CA ARG A 382 -10.51 -4.66 12.40
C ARG A 382 -9.69 -5.38 13.47
N TRP A 383 -9.30 -4.61 14.46
CA TRP A 383 -8.48 -5.07 15.58
C TRP A 383 -9.22 -4.70 16.87
N ASP A 384 -9.18 -5.61 17.83
CA ASP A 384 -9.63 -5.28 19.18
C ASP A 384 -8.55 -4.46 19.90
N THR A 385 -8.90 -3.94 21.07
CA THR A 385 -8.00 -3.12 21.89
C THR A 385 -6.78 -3.87 22.43
N THR A 386 -6.72 -5.20 22.24
CA THR A 386 -5.58 -6.06 22.63
C THR A 386 -4.63 -6.34 21.48
N GLY A 387 -4.84 -5.72 20.31
CA GLY A 387 -3.99 -5.91 19.13
C GLY A 387 -4.22 -7.24 18.43
N ARG A 388 -5.32 -7.97 18.72
CA ARG A 388 -5.67 -9.19 17.99
C ARG A 388 -6.62 -8.89 16.84
N ARG A 389 -6.42 -9.60 15.73
CA ARG A 389 -7.33 -9.55 14.57
C ARG A 389 -8.69 -10.06 15.03
N VAL A 390 -9.74 -9.24 14.95
CA VAL A 390 -11.09 -9.66 15.35
C VAL A 390 -11.52 -10.80 14.43
N ARG A 391 -11.54 -12.04 14.94
CA ARG A 391 -12.22 -13.16 14.29
C ARG A 391 -13.71 -12.89 14.43
N THR A 392 -14.41 -12.69 13.32
CA THR A 392 -15.86 -12.61 13.34
C THR A 392 -16.43 -13.99 13.66
N ALA A 393 -16.74 -14.25 14.94
CA ALA A 393 -17.75 -15.19 15.39
C ALA A 393 -18.06 -14.98 16.90
N THR A 394 -19.30 -14.54 17.18
CA THR A 394 -20.15 -14.79 18.40
C THR A 394 -19.65 -14.27 19.76
N GLN A 395 -20.46 -13.79 20.72
CA GLN A 395 -21.86 -14.01 21.10
C GLN A 395 -22.22 -12.95 22.17
N TRP A 396 -23.44 -12.42 22.23
CA TRP A 396 -23.96 -11.77 23.45
C TRP A 396 -25.43 -12.15 23.65
N ASN A 397 -25.70 -12.85 24.74
CA ASN A 397 -27.02 -13.20 25.26
C ASN A 397 -27.71 -11.96 25.81
N HIS A 398 -29.01 -11.86 25.57
CA HIS A 398 -29.93 -10.97 26.29
C HIS A 398 -30.17 -11.47 27.71
N PRO A 399 -30.49 -10.56 28.64
CA PRO A 399 -31.63 -10.80 29.50
C PRO A 399 -32.62 -9.62 29.51
N ALA A 400 -33.91 -10.01 29.52
CA ALA A 400 -35.18 -9.30 29.74
C ALA A 400 -35.45 -8.03 28.90
#